data_AF-A0A832B3I6-F1
#
_entry.id   AF-A0A832B3I6-F1
#
_cell.length_a   1.000
_cell.length_b   1.000
_cell.length_c   1.000
_cell.angle_alpha   90.00
_cell.angle_beta   90.00
_cell.angle_gamma   90.00
#
_symmetry.space_group_name_H-M   'P 1'
#
loop_
_entity.id
_entity.type
_entity.pdbx_description
1 polymer ?
#
loop_
_entity_poly.entity_id
_entity_poly.type
_entity_poly.pdbx_seq_one_letter_code
_entity_poly.pdbx_strand_id
1 'polypeptide(L)'
;MTAATLEQLPWFAEHFEWFLAHKPRYASHVAHSATTGDHHRHLLSIVDPDRLRRVLEVMLDEEEFLSPHGLRALAASHREHPFTLHLDGITASVDYEPGESTTAIFGGNSNWRGPVWFPVNYLLIESLHRFGEYLGDDFTVECPTRSGTLMSLHQVADDLTRRLVSIFLDDKDGRRPVFGDAERFQSDPLLHNLVPFHEYFHGDTAKGLGASHQTGWTGLVADLVARRCADGVPCIDASADQAAPAAAATRPSTSSGAPTPSTTTTIPASS
;
A
#
# COMPACT_ATOMS: atom_id res chain seq x y z
N MET A 1 -22.36 -0.24 -9.37
CA MET A 1 -23.70 -0.44 -8.77
C MET A 1 -24.56 -1.27 -9.72
N THR A 2 -25.33 -2.19 -9.17
CA THR A 2 -26.27 -3.05 -9.92
C THR A 2 -27.70 -2.54 -9.80
N ALA A 3 -28.61 -3.03 -10.65
CA ALA A 3 -30.04 -2.75 -10.56
C ALA A 3 -30.62 -3.12 -9.18
N ALA A 4 -30.25 -4.29 -8.64
CA ALA A 4 -30.70 -4.73 -7.31
C ALA A 4 -30.26 -3.78 -6.18
N THR A 5 -29.08 -3.18 -6.27
CA THR A 5 -28.63 -2.15 -5.30
C THR A 5 -29.46 -0.87 -5.41
N LEU A 6 -29.82 -0.45 -6.62
CA LEU A 6 -30.66 0.73 -6.85
C LEU A 6 -32.09 0.53 -6.33
N GLU A 7 -32.66 -0.67 -6.50
CA GLU A 7 -33.98 -1.02 -5.96
C GLU A 7 -34.05 -0.93 -4.43
N GLN A 8 -32.94 -1.26 -3.74
CA GLN A 8 -32.85 -1.15 -2.28
C GLN A 8 -32.68 0.30 -1.80
N LEU A 9 -32.33 1.24 -2.69
CA LEU A 9 -32.03 2.64 -2.37
C LEU A 9 -32.88 3.58 -3.24
N PRO A 10 -34.22 3.57 -3.09
CA PRO A 10 -35.13 4.25 -4.02
C PRO A 10 -34.91 5.77 -4.06
N TRP A 11 -34.62 6.39 -2.91
CA TRP A 11 -34.34 7.83 -2.86
C TRP A 11 -33.05 8.18 -3.62
N PHE A 12 -32.00 7.36 -3.50
CA PHE A 12 -30.77 7.56 -4.26
C PHE A 12 -31.01 7.34 -5.76
N ALA A 13 -31.74 6.28 -6.13
CA ALA A 13 -32.05 5.96 -7.52
C ALA A 13 -32.79 7.12 -8.22
N GLU A 14 -33.80 7.69 -7.57
CA GLU A 14 -34.54 8.85 -8.08
C GLU A 14 -33.61 10.05 -8.35
N HIS A 15 -32.74 10.39 -7.40
CA HIS A 15 -31.80 11.51 -7.55
C HIS A 15 -30.72 11.23 -8.61
N PHE A 16 -30.29 9.98 -8.71
CA PHE A 16 -29.33 9.53 -9.72
C PHE A 16 -29.92 9.64 -11.13
N GLU A 17 -31.12 9.09 -11.36
CA GLU A 17 -31.82 9.20 -12.63
C GLU A 17 -32.12 10.66 -13.01
N TRP A 18 -32.56 11.46 -12.03
CA TRP A 18 -32.76 12.89 -12.23
C TRP A 18 -31.46 13.58 -12.67
N PHE A 19 -30.33 13.27 -12.03
CA PHE A 19 -29.02 13.83 -12.39
C PHE A 19 -28.62 13.43 -13.81
N LEU A 20 -28.76 12.16 -14.19
CA LEU A 20 -28.47 11.70 -15.55
C LEU A 20 -29.30 12.43 -16.61
N ALA A 21 -30.60 12.64 -16.34
CA ALA A 21 -31.51 13.30 -17.27
C ALA A 21 -31.29 14.82 -17.37
N HIS A 22 -31.01 15.50 -16.24
CA HIS A 22 -31.00 16.97 -16.17
C HIS A 22 -29.61 17.58 -16.19
N LYS A 23 -28.54 16.78 -16.00
CA LYS A 23 -27.14 17.23 -15.99
C LYS A 23 -26.27 16.45 -16.99
N PRO A 24 -26.67 16.33 -18.28
CA PRO A 24 -26.01 15.45 -19.25
C PRO A 24 -24.52 15.78 -19.47
N ARG A 25 -24.15 17.07 -19.43
CA ARG A 25 -22.75 17.52 -19.52
C ARG A 25 -21.87 16.95 -18.41
N TYR A 26 -22.40 16.79 -17.19
CA TYR A 26 -21.63 16.24 -16.08
C TYR A 26 -21.73 14.71 -16.08
N ALA A 27 -22.93 14.17 -16.36
CA ALA A 27 -23.18 12.73 -16.46
C ALA A 27 -22.25 12.05 -17.47
N SER A 28 -21.97 12.68 -18.62
CA SER A 28 -21.04 12.14 -19.63
C SER A 28 -19.60 11.94 -19.13
N HIS A 29 -19.23 12.56 -18.00
CA HIS A 29 -17.90 12.47 -17.40
C HIS A 29 -17.84 11.63 -16.14
N VAL A 30 -18.99 11.33 -15.51
CA VAL A 30 -19.02 10.67 -14.20
C VAL A 30 -19.86 9.42 -14.17
N ALA A 31 -20.80 9.23 -15.11
CA ALA A 31 -21.72 8.10 -15.11
C ALA A 31 -21.50 7.24 -16.35
N HIS A 32 -20.76 6.16 -16.16
CA HIS A 32 -20.52 5.18 -17.20
C HIS A 32 -21.53 4.05 -17.03
N SER A 33 -22.29 3.76 -18.09
CA SER A 33 -23.25 2.66 -18.12
C SER A 33 -22.70 1.60 -19.06
N ALA A 34 -22.47 0.39 -18.54
CA ALA A 34 -22.09 -0.75 -19.35
C ALA A 34 -23.14 -1.83 -19.19
N THR A 35 -23.47 -2.45 -20.32
CA THR A 35 -24.27 -3.66 -20.36
C THR A 35 -23.30 -4.82 -20.52
N THR A 36 -23.07 -5.59 -19.46
CA THR A 36 -22.30 -6.84 -19.52
C THR A 36 -23.29 -8.00 -19.49
N GLY A 37 -23.58 -8.61 -20.64
CA GLY A 37 -24.65 -9.61 -20.76
C GLY A 37 -26.03 -9.02 -20.42
N ASP A 38 -26.84 -9.73 -19.62
CA ASP A 38 -28.18 -9.29 -19.18
C ASP A 38 -28.15 -8.32 -17.98
N HIS A 39 -26.96 -7.89 -17.52
CA HIS A 39 -26.83 -7.06 -16.33
C HIS A 39 -26.38 -5.63 -16.70
N HIS A 40 -27.25 -4.67 -16.40
CA HIS A 40 -26.94 -3.25 -16.45
C HIS A 40 -26.16 -2.85 -15.20
N ARG A 41 -24.92 -2.36 -15.39
CA ARG A 41 -24.10 -1.83 -14.31
C ARG A 41 -23.79 -0.35 -14.56
N HIS A 42 -23.80 0.41 -13.48
CA HIS A 42 -23.37 1.81 -13.47
C HIS A 42 -22.07 1.95 -12.67
N LEU A 43 -21.09 2.62 -13.27
CA LEU A 43 -19.87 3.06 -12.61
C LEU A 43 -19.89 4.58 -12.50
N LEU A 44 -19.76 5.05 -11.26
CA LEU A 44 -19.60 6.46 -10.95
C LEU A 44 -18.10 6.78 -10.83
N SER A 45 -17.49 7.31 -11.89
CA SER A 45 -16.05 7.57 -11.97
C SER A 45 -15.75 8.76 -12.88
N ILE A 46 -14.81 9.62 -12.49
CA ILE A 46 -14.29 10.72 -13.35
C ILE A 46 -13.37 10.16 -14.47
N VAL A 47 -12.88 8.95 -14.26
CA VAL A 47 -11.98 8.23 -15.15
C VAL A 47 -12.80 7.23 -15.94
N ASP A 48 -12.99 7.54 -17.22
CA ASP A 48 -13.57 6.65 -18.22
C ASP A 48 -12.56 5.55 -18.65
N PRO A 49 -12.97 4.50 -19.38
CA PRO A 49 -12.08 3.40 -19.76
C PRO A 49 -10.84 3.82 -20.57
N ASP A 50 -10.96 4.85 -21.41
CA ASP A 50 -9.84 5.33 -22.23
C ASP A 50 -8.83 6.11 -21.38
N ARG A 51 -9.32 6.92 -20.44
CA ARG A 51 -8.47 7.59 -19.44
C ARG A 51 -7.82 6.59 -18.52
N LEU A 52 -8.55 5.57 -18.09
CA LEU A 52 -8.02 4.51 -17.23
C LEU A 52 -6.83 3.84 -17.90
N ARG A 53 -6.95 3.47 -19.18
CA ARG A 53 -5.85 2.87 -19.95
C ARG A 53 -4.59 3.75 -19.96
N ARG A 54 -4.74 5.06 -20.19
CA ARG A 54 -3.61 6.01 -20.17
C ARG A 54 -2.99 6.19 -18.78
N VAL A 55 -3.81 6.20 -17.72
CA VAL A 55 -3.31 6.27 -16.35
C VAL A 55 -2.53 5.00 -16.00
N LEU A 56 -3.06 3.82 -16.35
CA LEU A 56 -2.42 2.53 -16.08
C LEU A 56 -1.11 2.37 -16.84
N GLU A 57 -1.01 2.87 -18.07
CA GLU A 57 0.23 2.86 -18.85
C GLU A 57 1.40 3.51 -18.10
N VAL A 58 1.17 4.64 -17.42
CA VAL A 58 2.21 5.31 -16.62
C VAL A 58 2.33 4.68 -15.23
N MET A 59 1.22 4.29 -14.61
CA MET A 59 1.21 3.72 -13.26
C MET A 59 1.93 2.37 -13.19
N LEU A 60 1.84 1.56 -14.25
CA LEU A 60 2.40 0.20 -14.33
C LEU A 60 3.77 0.17 -15.01
N ASP A 61 4.37 1.32 -15.29
CA ASP A 61 5.72 1.44 -15.83
C ASP A 61 6.76 1.41 -14.70
N GLU A 62 7.77 0.54 -14.83
CA GLU A 62 8.81 0.35 -13.81
C GLU A 62 9.77 1.53 -13.72
N GLU A 63 9.92 2.32 -14.79
CA GLU A 63 10.68 3.57 -14.83
C GLU A 63 9.89 4.75 -14.22
N GLU A 64 8.59 4.56 -13.96
CA GLU A 64 7.69 5.55 -13.39
C GLU A 64 7.26 5.12 -11.98
N PHE A 65 6.01 4.70 -11.79
CA PHE A 65 5.42 4.43 -10.48
C PHE A 65 5.60 2.99 -10.00
N LEU A 66 5.72 2.01 -10.89
CA LEU A 66 5.73 0.59 -10.49
C LEU A 66 7.10 0.20 -9.92
N SER A 67 7.16 -0.10 -8.64
CA SER A 67 8.35 -0.70 -8.02
C SER A 67 8.18 -2.21 -7.84
N PRO A 68 9.27 -2.94 -7.53
CA PRO A 68 9.18 -4.35 -7.12
C PRO A 68 8.27 -4.61 -5.90
N HIS A 69 7.94 -3.56 -5.14
CA HIS A 69 7.27 -3.66 -3.85
C HIS A 69 5.97 -2.86 -3.76
N GLY A 70 5.46 -2.33 -4.87
CA GLY A 70 4.21 -1.58 -4.94
C GLY A 70 4.37 -0.30 -5.75
N LEU A 71 3.42 0.61 -5.65
CA LEU A 71 3.45 1.90 -6.34
C LEU A 71 4.18 2.93 -5.49
N ARG A 72 5.14 3.61 -6.10
CA ARG A 72 5.85 4.78 -5.56
C ARG A 72 4.90 5.97 -5.41
N ALA A 73 5.14 6.85 -4.45
CA ALA A 73 4.35 8.08 -4.29
C ALA A 73 4.63 9.14 -5.37
N LEU A 74 5.82 9.10 -5.97
CA LEU A 74 6.24 9.92 -7.10
C LEU A 74 6.95 9.02 -8.11
N ALA A 75 6.80 9.31 -9.40
CA ALA A 75 7.46 8.55 -10.44
C ALA A 75 8.99 8.62 -10.35
N ALA A 76 9.66 7.50 -10.57
CA ALA A 76 11.12 7.40 -10.51
C ALA A 76 11.82 8.25 -11.58
N SER A 77 11.16 8.51 -12.71
CA SER A 77 11.59 9.45 -13.77
C SER A 77 11.96 10.84 -13.25
N HIS A 78 11.35 11.31 -12.15
CA HIS A 78 11.67 12.60 -11.53
C HIS A 78 13.06 12.64 -10.88
N ARG A 79 13.77 11.51 -10.82
CA ARG A 79 15.19 11.45 -10.44
C ARG A 79 16.07 12.16 -11.47
N GLU A 80 15.79 11.93 -12.75
CA GLU A 80 16.55 12.52 -13.86
C GLU A 80 15.88 13.78 -14.42
N HIS A 81 14.56 13.88 -14.24
CA HIS A 81 13.73 14.96 -14.77
C HIS A 81 12.88 15.59 -13.65
N PRO A 82 13.49 16.28 -12.69
CA PRO A 82 12.75 16.87 -11.58
C PRO A 82 11.78 17.95 -12.07
N PHE A 83 10.61 18.02 -11.44
CA PHE A 83 9.63 19.04 -11.76
C PHE A 83 10.07 20.38 -11.18
N THR A 84 10.37 21.35 -12.04
CA THR A 84 10.85 22.68 -11.65
C THR A 84 9.82 23.76 -11.95
N LEU A 85 9.54 24.62 -10.97
CA LEU A 85 8.64 25.76 -11.07
C LEU A 85 9.42 27.06 -10.85
N HIS A 86 9.28 27.99 -11.80
CA HIS A 86 9.84 29.33 -11.72
C HIS A 86 8.72 30.34 -11.49
N LEU A 87 8.68 30.97 -10.31
CA LEU A 87 7.67 31.97 -9.93
C LEU A 87 8.35 33.12 -9.19
N ASP A 88 8.14 34.35 -9.67
CA ASP A 88 8.63 35.58 -9.04
C ASP A 88 10.13 35.57 -8.65
N GLY A 89 10.97 34.98 -9.51
CA GLY A 89 12.42 34.85 -9.30
C GLY A 89 12.83 33.71 -8.35
N ILE A 90 11.87 32.98 -7.79
CA ILE A 90 12.10 31.78 -7.00
C ILE A 90 12.05 30.56 -7.92
N THR A 91 13.04 29.69 -7.77
CA THR A 91 13.05 28.37 -8.41
C THR A 91 12.80 27.31 -7.33
N ALA A 92 11.69 26.59 -7.44
CA ALA A 92 11.35 25.45 -6.60
C ALA A 92 11.41 24.17 -7.44
N SER A 93 11.93 23.08 -6.88
CA SER A 93 12.08 21.80 -7.58
C SER A 93 11.59 20.64 -6.72
N VAL A 94 10.97 19.66 -7.36
CA VAL A 94 10.55 18.38 -6.76
C VAL A 94 11.19 17.26 -7.56
N ASP A 95 12.16 16.60 -6.93
CA ASP A 95 12.87 15.43 -7.40
C ASP A 95 12.34 14.13 -6.75
N TYR A 96 12.76 13.00 -7.30
CA TYR A 96 12.47 11.68 -6.74
C TYR A 96 13.40 11.35 -5.57
N GLU A 97 12.82 11.09 -4.40
CA GLU A 97 13.51 10.63 -3.20
C GLU A 97 12.85 9.35 -2.70
N PRO A 98 13.50 8.18 -2.86
CA PRO A 98 12.88 6.91 -2.52
C PRO A 98 12.72 6.66 -1.02
N GLY A 99 13.40 7.44 -0.16
CA GLY A 99 13.44 7.20 1.28
C GLY A 99 13.11 8.45 2.10
N GLU A 100 13.98 8.78 3.06
CA GLU A 100 13.87 10.02 3.83
C GLU A 100 14.22 11.22 2.97
N SER A 101 13.40 12.27 3.09
CA SER A 101 13.61 13.54 2.40
C SER A 101 14.93 14.19 2.81
N THR A 102 15.73 14.60 1.83
CA THR A 102 17.03 15.27 2.04
C THR A 102 16.89 16.79 2.19
N THR A 103 15.74 17.36 1.84
CA THR A 103 15.45 18.79 1.98
C THR A 103 14.41 19.05 3.06
N ALA A 104 14.66 20.03 3.93
CA ALA A 104 13.66 20.52 4.87
C ALA A 104 12.71 21.50 4.16
N ILE A 105 11.45 21.11 3.97
CA ILE A 105 10.40 21.99 3.43
C ILE A 105 9.42 22.27 4.58
N PHE A 106 9.26 23.55 4.95
CA PHE A 106 8.28 24.02 5.95
C PHE A 106 8.28 23.25 7.28
N GLY A 107 9.44 23.17 7.96
CA GLY A 107 9.51 22.70 9.35
C GLY A 107 9.38 21.18 9.54
N GLY A 108 9.50 20.38 8.47
CA GLY A 108 9.56 18.92 8.54
C GLY A 108 10.10 18.25 7.26
N ASN A 109 10.14 16.91 7.28
CA ASN A 109 10.45 16.06 6.14
C ASN A 109 9.16 15.67 5.40
N SER A 110 9.07 15.93 4.09
CA SER A 110 7.96 15.45 3.24
C SER A 110 8.39 14.18 2.51
N ASN A 111 8.09 13.02 3.07
CA ASN A 111 8.50 11.71 2.53
C ASN A 111 7.51 11.15 1.49
N TRP A 112 6.83 12.03 0.74
CA TRP A 112 5.86 11.66 -0.30
C TRP A 112 6.44 11.71 -1.73
N ARG A 113 7.77 11.84 -1.85
CA ARG A 113 8.46 12.06 -3.13
C ARG A 113 9.08 10.79 -3.73
N GLY A 114 8.56 9.63 -3.38
CA GLY A 114 9.07 8.38 -3.93
C GLY A 114 8.79 7.12 -3.12
N PRO A 115 8.68 7.15 -1.77
CA PRO A 115 8.43 5.94 -1.01
C PRO A 115 7.09 5.26 -1.37
N VAL A 116 6.97 3.98 -1.03
CA VAL A 116 5.73 3.21 -1.11
C VAL A 116 4.92 3.42 0.17
N TRP A 117 3.63 3.77 0.00
CA TRP A 117 2.67 3.99 1.08
C TRP A 117 1.47 3.06 0.92
N PHE A 118 1.13 2.34 2.00
CA PHE A 118 0.01 1.40 2.02
C PHE A 118 -1.37 2.01 1.72
N PRO A 119 -1.77 3.17 2.29
CA PRO A 119 -3.11 3.72 2.04
C PRO A 119 -3.41 3.92 0.57
N VAL A 120 -2.49 4.55 -0.17
CA VAL A 120 -2.68 4.89 -1.57
C VAL A 120 -2.68 3.63 -2.43
N ASN A 121 -1.73 2.73 -2.20
CA ASN A 121 -1.67 1.45 -2.89
C ASN A 121 -2.94 0.62 -2.67
N TYR A 122 -3.41 0.53 -1.43
CA TYR A 122 -4.62 -0.20 -1.08
C TYR A 122 -5.86 0.39 -1.77
N LEU A 123 -6.02 1.72 -1.76
CA LEU A 123 -7.13 2.37 -2.46
C LEU A 123 -7.09 2.16 -3.99
N LEU A 124 -5.88 2.10 -4.58
CA LEU A 124 -5.71 1.79 -5.99
C LEU A 124 -6.06 0.34 -6.31
N ILE A 125 -5.64 -0.61 -5.48
CA ILE A 125 -6.02 -2.03 -5.59
C ILE A 125 -7.55 -2.19 -5.52
N GLU A 126 -8.20 -1.56 -4.53
CA GLU A 126 -9.67 -1.56 -4.41
C GLU A 126 -10.35 -0.93 -5.63
N SER A 127 -9.76 0.13 -6.18
CA SER A 127 -10.28 0.77 -7.39
C SER A 127 -10.16 -0.15 -8.60
N LEU A 128 -9.01 -0.81 -8.78
CA LEU A 128 -8.78 -1.77 -9.86
C LEU A 128 -9.80 -2.91 -9.82
N HIS A 129 -10.10 -3.48 -8.65
CA HIS A 129 -11.15 -4.49 -8.51
C HIS A 129 -12.52 -3.95 -8.94
N ARG A 130 -12.91 -2.74 -8.50
CA ARG A 130 -14.20 -2.13 -8.90
C ARG A 130 -14.29 -1.86 -10.40
N PHE A 131 -13.19 -1.41 -11.01
CA PHE A 131 -13.13 -1.24 -12.47
C PHE A 131 -13.16 -2.60 -13.19
N GLY A 132 -12.48 -3.61 -12.67
CA GLY A 132 -12.49 -4.98 -13.20
C GLY A 132 -13.89 -5.60 -13.19
N GLU A 133 -14.61 -5.48 -12.08
CA GLU A 133 -16.00 -5.92 -11.97
C GLU A 133 -16.91 -5.24 -13.00
N TYR A 134 -16.65 -3.97 -13.33
CA TYR A 134 -17.45 -3.19 -14.26
C TYR A 134 -17.08 -3.45 -15.73
N LEU A 135 -15.80 -3.51 -16.06
CA LEU A 135 -15.29 -3.64 -17.43
C LEU A 135 -15.18 -5.09 -17.90
N GLY A 136 -15.10 -6.04 -16.96
CA GLY A 136 -14.89 -7.45 -17.25
C GLY A 136 -13.45 -7.79 -17.65
N ASP A 137 -13.18 -9.08 -17.78
CA ASP A 137 -11.83 -9.60 -18.04
C ASP A 137 -11.31 -9.33 -19.47
N ASP A 138 -12.20 -8.98 -20.41
CA ASP A 138 -11.82 -8.58 -21.76
C ASP A 138 -11.09 -7.23 -21.79
N PHE A 139 -11.25 -6.39 -20.75
CA PHE A 139 -10.47 -5.17 -20.60
C PHE A 139 -9.09 -5.51 -20.03
N THR A 140 -8.12 -5.68 -20.94
CA THR A 140 -6.73 -5.96 -20.56
C THR A 140 -5.82 -4.75 -20.77
N VAL A 141 -4.79 -4.63 -19.94
CA VAL A 141 -3.70 -3.66 -20.05
C VAL A 141 -2.35 -4.37 -19.94
N GLU A 142 -1.28 -3.73 -20.40
CA GLU A 142 0.07 -4.28 -20.27
C GLU A 142 0.57 -4.08 -18.83
N CYS A 143 1.08 -5.13 -18.18
CA CYS A 143 1.58 -5.07 -16.81
C CYS A 143 2.75 -6.05 -16.60
N PRO A 144 3.98 -5.56 -16.36
CA PRO A 144 4.39 -4.15 -16.40
C PRO A 144 4.21 -3.52 -17.79
N THR A 145 4.11 -2.20 -17.86
CA THR A 145 4.08 -1.48 -19.14
C THR A 145 5.32 -1.82 -19.98
N ARG A 146 5.17 -2.00 -21.30
CA ARG A 146 6.21 -2.45 -22.26
C ARG A 146 6.73 -3.89 -22.08
N SER A 147 6.11 -4.72 -21.24
CA SER A 147 6.51 -6.12 -21.04
C SER A 147 6.01 -7.13 -22.08
N GLY A 148 5.05 -6.74 -22.92
CA GLY A 148 4.25 -7.60 -23.79
C GLY A 148 3.18 -8.43 -23.07
N THR A 149 3.10 -8.38 -21.74
CA THR A 149 2.19 -9.20 -20.94
C THR A 149 0.89 -8.45 -20.68
N LEU A 150 -0.20 -8.91 -21.27
CA LEU A 150 -1.54 -8.38 -21.03
C LEU A 150 -2.19 -9.04 -19.81
N MET A 151 -2.71 -8.21 -18.91
CA MET A 151 -3.39 -8.61 -17.69
C MET A 151 -4.76 -7.94 -17.59
N SER A 152 -5.77 -8.65 -17.07
CA SER A 152 -7.03 -8.02 -16.64
C SER A 152 -6.80 -7.16 -15.39
N LEU A 153 -7.74 -6.28 -15.08
CA LEU A 153 -7.61 -5.39 -13.91
C LEU A 153 -7.55 -6.16 -12.58
N HIS A 154 -8.20 -7.32 -12.49
CA HIS A 154 -8.07 -8.21 -11.33
C HIS A 154 -6.64 -8.76 -11.20
N GLN A 155 -6.06 -9.21 -12.32
CA GLN A 155 -4.68 -9.71 -12.33
C GLN A 155 -3.65 -8.64 -11.98
N VAL A 156 -3.87 -7.39 -12.42
CA VAL A 156 -3.03 -6.24 -12.02
C VAL A 156 -3.14 -5.97 -10.52
N ALA A 157 -4.36 -5.98 -9.97
CA ALA A 157 -4.59 -5.81 -8.54
C ALA A 157 -3.91 -6.91 -7.71
N ASP A 158 -3.96 -8.16 -8.19
CA ASP A 158 -3.26 -9.29 -7.57
C ASP A 158 -1.73 -9.12 -7.63
N ASP A 159 -1.19 -8.58 -8.73
CA ASP A 159 0.25 -8.32 -8.87
C ASP A 159 0.73 -7.27 -7.87
N LEU A 160 0.03 -6.14 -7.78
CA LEU A 160 0.32 -5.10 -6.78
C LEU A 160 0.21 -5.64 -5.36
N THR A 161 -0.81 -6.46 -5.09
CA THR A 161 -0.98 -7.14 -3.81
C THR A 161 0.23 -8.05 -3.48
N ARG A 162 0.68 -8.87 -4.44
CA ARG A 162 1.87 -9.71 -4.26
C ARG A 162 3.11 -8.88 -3.96
N ARG A 163 3.32 -7.77 -4.67
CA ARG A 163 4.45 -6.85 -4.47
C ARG A 163 4.43 -6.25 -3.06
N LEU A 164 3.29 -5.75 -2.58
CA LEU A 164 3.16 -5.20 -1.24
C LEU A 164 3.37 -6.25 -0.14
N VAL A 165 2.81 -7.44 -0.31
CA VAL A 165 2.99 -8.54 0.65
C VAL A 165 4.47 -8.98 0.70
N SER A 166 5.17 -8.98 -0.44
CA SER A 166 6.58 -9.37 -0.52
C SER A 166 7.51 -8.56 0.39
N ILE A 167 7.11 -7.33 0.78
CA ILE A 167 7.84 -6.48 1.72
C ILE A 167 8.09 -7.21 3.05
N PHE A 168 7.15 -8.06 3.47
CA PHE A 168 7.14 -8.74 4.76
C PHE A 168 7.51 -10.21 4.68
N LEU A 169 7.92 -10.70 3.50
CA LEU A 169 8.28 -12.10 3.29
C LEU A 169 9.78 -12.23 3.08
N ASP A 170 10.30 -13.40 3.44
CA ASP A 170 11.68 -13.72 3.17
C ASP A 170 11.87 -14.02 1.69
N ASP A 171 12.95 -13.46 1.14
CA ASP A 171 13.41 -13.78 -0.19
C ASP A 171 14.15 -15.13 -0.23
N LYS A 172 14.68 -15.47 -1.40
CA LYS A 172 15.46 -16.70 -1.62
C LYS A 172 16.70 -16.83 -0.72
N ASP A 173 17.20 -15.73 -0.18
CA ASP A 173 18.39 -15.66 0.65
C ASP A 173 18.02 -15.58 2.14
N GLY A 174 16.73 -15.72 2.48
CA GLY A 174 16.21 -15.65 3.84
C GLY A 174 16.17 -14.22 4.39
N ARG A 175 16.18 -13.20 3.52
CA ARG A 175 16.18 -11.79 3.93
C ARG A 175 14.82 -11.16 3.64
N ARG A 176 14.42 -10.23 4.51
CA ARG A 176 13.16 -9.50 4.37
C ARG A 176 13.39 -8.06 3.96
N PRO A 177 12.70 -7.54 2.92
CA PRO A 177 12.84 -6.15 2.50
C PRO A 177 12.57 -5.14 3.62
N VAL A 178 11.55 -5.36 4.46
CA VAL A 178 11.20 -4.44 5.57
C VAL A 178 12.35 -4.16 6.51
N PHE A 179 13.26 -5.12 6.74
CA PHE A 179 14.41 -4.94 7.61
C PHE A 179 15.55 -4.16 6.94
N GLY A 180 15.59 -4.12 5.60
CA GLY A 180 16.64 -3.46 4.84
C GLY A 180 18.05 -3.87 5.27
N ASP A 181 18.82 -2.88 5.71
CA ASP A 181 20.21 -2.97 6.19
C ASP A 181 20.34 -3.34 7.69
N ALA A 182 19.24 -3.54 8.41
CA ALA A 182 19.24 -3.89 9.82
C ALA A 182 19.63 -5.37 10.03
N GLU A 183 20.94 -5.66 9.94
CA GLU A 183 21.47 -7.03 9.89
C GLU A 183 21.06 -7.92 11.08
N ARG A 184 20.84 -7.32 12.25
CA ARG A 184 20.34 -8.03 13.43
C ARG A 184 18.96 -8.61 13.20
N PHE A 185 18.04 -7.88 12.58
CA PHE A 185 16.71 -8.40 12.24
C PHE A 185 16.78 -9.42 11.10
N GLN A 186 17.76 -9.30 10.21
CA GLN A 186 17.92 -10.25 9.10
C GLN A 186 18.46 -11.60 9.56
N SER A 187 19.43 -11.62 10.49
CA SER A 187 20.21 -12.83 10.79
C SER A 187 20.00 -13.41 12.19
N ASP A 188 19.50 -12.65 13.17
CA ASP A 188 19.25 -13.16 14.52
C ASP A 188 17.91 -13.92 14.56
N PRO A 189 17.90 -15.24 14.81
CA PRO A 189 16.67 -16.02 14.83
C PRO A 189 15.65 -15.55 15.88
N LEU A 190 16.10 -14.87 16.94
CA LEU A 190 15.22 -14.31 17.97
C LEU A 190 14.50 -13.04 17.52
N LEU A 191 15.04 -12.34 16.52
CA LEU A 191 14.52 -11.06 16.03
C LEU A 191 13.87 -11.18 14.64
N HIS A 192 14.24 -12.18 13.85
CA HIS A 192 13.83 -12.32 12.45
C HIS A 192 12.31 -12.40 12.24
N ASN A 193 11.60 -12.97 13.21
CA ASN A 193 10.13 -13.07 13.16
C ASN A 193 9.41 -11.90 13.87
N LEU A 194 10.15 -10.90 14.37
CA LEU A 194 9.58 -9.68 14.97
C LEU A 194 9.41 -8.61 13.90
N VAL A 195 8.36 -8.75 13.09
CA VAL A 195 8.13 -7.89 11.91
C VAL A 195 7.56 -6.53 12.32
N PRO A 196 8.28 -5.41 12.09
CA PRO A 196 7.77 -4.08 12.36
C PRO A 196 6.78 -3.63 11.27
N PHE A 197 5.89 -2.73 11.65
CA PHE A 197 4.95 -2.08 10.75
C PHE A 197 5.39 -0.63 10.61
N HIS A 198 6.07 -0.33 9.52
CA HIS A 198 6.63 0.98 9.25
C HIS A 198 5.60 1.95 8.69
N GLU A 199 5.91 3.24 8.77
CA GLU A 199 5.05 4.31 8.28
C GLU A 199 4.95 4.28 6.75
N TYR A 200 6.09 4.09 6.11
CA TYR A 200 6.26 3.97 4.67
C TYR A 200 7.50 3.13 4.39
N PHE A 201 7.69 2.78 3.11
CA PHE A 201 8.75 1.87 2.70
C PHE A 201 9.56 2.50 1.57
N HIS A 202 10.87 2.27 1.56
CA HIS A 202 11.74 2.81 0.55
C HIS A 202 11.26 2.42 -0.86
N GLY A 203 11.12 3.40 -1.76
CA GLY A 203 10.50 3.24 -3.09
C GLY A 203 11.13 2.16 -3.95
N ASP A 204 12.43 1.91 -3.77
CA ASP A 204 13.20 0.96 -4.59
C ASP A 204 13.61 -0.32 -3.86
N THR A 205 13.62 -0.35 -2.53
CA THR A 205 14.17 -1.48 -1.74
C THR A 205 13.20 -2.02 -0.69
N ALA A 206 12.10 -1.32 -0.48
CA ALA A 206 11.11 -1.57 0.57
C ALA A 206 11.66 -1.66 2.01
N LYS A 207 12.85 -1.09 2.27
CA LYS A 207 13.29 -0.85 3.66
C LYS A 207 12.21 -0.07 4.41
N GLY A 208 11.84 -0.54 5.60
CA GLY A 208 10.90 0.15 6.46
C GLY A 208 11.47 1.47 6.98
N LEU A 209 10.69 2.54 6.91
CA LEU A 209 11.07 3.90 7.29
C LEU A 209 9.99 4.57 8.17
N GLY A 210 10.34 5.69 8.79
CA GLY A 210 9.45 6.38 9.73
C GLY A 210 9.13 5.54 10.97
N ALA A 211 7.98 5.79 11.60
CA ALA A 211 7.56 5.10 12.82
C ALA A 211 7.41 3.58 12.60
N SER A 212 8.07 2.74 13.42
CA SER A 212 8.17 1.28 13.23
C SER A 212 7.05 0.44 13.89
N HIS A 213 6.16 1.08 14.65
CA HIS A 213 4.97 0.47 15.26
C HIS A 213 3.68 1.11 14.74
N GLN A 214 3.67 1.45 13.46
CA GLN A 214 2.50 1.97 12.80
C GLN A 214 1.61 0.83 12.29
N THR A 215 1.05 0.04 13.20
CA THR A 215 -0.10 -0.86 12.93
C THR A 215 -1.41 -0.07 12.68
N GLY A 216 -1.29 1.16 12.18
CA GLY A 216 -2.36 1.93 11.58
C GLY A 216 -2.56 1.47 10.14
N TRP A 217 -2.29 2.34 9.16
CA TRP A 217 -2.59 2.00 7.77
C TRP A 217 -1.75 0.85 7.21
N THR A 218 -0.55 0.58 7.72
CA THR A 218 0.27 -0.54 7.23
C THR A 218 -0.34 -1.88 7.63
N GLY A 219 -1.22 -1.90 8.65
CA GLY A 219 -2.03 -3.06 9.01
C GLY A 219 -2.97 -3.54 7.90
N LEU A 220 -3.26 -2.71 6.89
CA LEU A 220 -4.06 -3.09 5.71
C LEU A 220 -3.47 -4.28 4.95
N VAL A 221 -2.17 -4.57 5.11
CA VAL A 221 -1.56 -5.79 4.53
C VAL A 221 -2.26 -7.08 4.99
N ALA A 222 -2.80 -7.10 6.21
CA ALA A 222 -3.52 -8.28 6.72
C ALA A 222 -4.78 -8.58 5.89
N ASP A 223 -5.51 -7.54 5.48
CA ASP A 223 -6.68 -7.69 4.60
C ASP A 223 -6.27 -8.18 3.21
N LEU A 224 -5.21 -7.62 2.64
CA LEU A 224 -4.65 -8.05 1.35
C LEU A 224 -4.25 -9.54 1.37
N VAL A 225 -3.63 -10.01 2.46
CA VAL A 225 -3.29 -11.43 2.65
C VAL A 225 -4.55 -12.28 2.78
N ALA A 226 -5.52 -11.85 3.59
CA ALA A 226 -6.74 -12.61 3.84
C ALA A 226 -7.56 -12.82 2.56
N ARG A 227 -7.73 -11.78 1.72
CA ARG A 227 -8.45 -11.88 0.45
C ARG A 227 -7.78 -12.83 -0.52
N ARG A 228 -6.46 -12.73 -0.68
CA ARG A 228 -5.68 -13.63 -1.54
C ARG A 228 -5.85 -15.10 -1.14
N CYS A 229 -5.88 -15.39 0.16
CA CYS A 229 -6.12 -16.74 0.66
C CYS A 229 -7.57 -17.23 0.48
N ALA A 230 -8.56 -16.33 0.49
CA ALA A 230 -9.96 -16.67 0.26
C ALA A 230 -10.26 -17.00 -1.22
N ASP A 231 -9.53 -16.39 -2.15
CA ASP A 231 -9.72 -16.59 -3.60
C ASP A 231 -9.06 -17.87 -4.17
N GLY A 232 -8.62 -18.78 -3.31
CA GLY A 232 -8.04 -20.07 -3.72
C GLY A 232 -6.65 -19.95 -4.36
N VAL A 233 -6.02 -18.78 -4.32
CA VAL A 233 -4.59 -18.63 -4.61
C VAL A 233 -3.84 -19.32 -3.46
N PRO A 234 -2.92 -20.27 -3.73
CA PRO A 234 -2.20 -20.94 -2.65
C PRO A 234 -1.53 -19.90 -1.76
N CYS A 235 -1.96 -19.87 -0.48
CA CYS A 235 -1.24 -19.16 0.56
C CYS A 235 0.19 -19.70 0.56
N ILE A 236 1.20 -18.82 0.63
CA ILE A 236 2.60 -19.25 0.73
C ILE A 236 2.69 -20.15 1.96
N ASP A 237 3.10 -21.39 1.72
CA ASP A 237 3.04 -22.47 2.70
C ASP A 237 4.07 -22.19 3.81
N ALA A 238 3.62 -21.63 4.93
CA ALA A 238 4.43 -21.39 6.12
C ALA A 238 4.81 -22.69 6.86
N SER A 239 4.48 -23.86 6.29
CA SER A 239 4.70 -25.17 6.92
C SER A 239 6.11 -25.74 6.76
N ALA A 240 7.02 -25.05 6.05
CA ALA A 240 8.41 -25.49 5.93
C ALA A 240 9.28 -25.20 7.17
N ASP A 241 8.82 -24.38 8.12
CA ASP A 241 9.66 -23.88 9.22
C ASP A 241 9.38 -24.53 10.61
N GLN A 242 8.56 -25.59 10.66
CA GLN A 242 8.38 -26.38 11.89
C GLN A 242 9.46 -27.46 12.02
N ALA A 243 10.72 -27.06 12.18
CA ALA A 243 11.78 -27.95 12.65
C ALA A 243 12.87 -27.22 13.43
N ALA A 244 12.50 -26.46 14.46
CA ALA A 244 13.43 -26.09 15.52
C ALA A 244 13.24 -27.06 16.72
N PRO A 245 14.29 -27.77 17.19
CA PRO A 245 14.17 -28.67 18.32
C PRO A 245 13.93 -27.87 19.61
N ALA A 246 12.98 -28.33 20.43
CA ALA A 246 12.70 -27.78 21.74
C ALA A 246 13.95 -27.85 22.64
N ALA A 247 14.64 -26.72 22.81
CA ALA A 247 15.66 -26.57 23.83
C ALA A 247 14.96 -26.50 25.20
N ALA A 248 15.11 -27.55 26.00
CA ALA A 248 14.65 -27.60 27.36
C ALA A 248 15.36 -26.53 28.22
N ALA A 249 14.66 -25.43 28.52
CA ALA A 249 15.11 -24.46 29.49
C ALA A 249 14.73 -24.92 30.90
N THR A 250 15.66 -25.60 31.58
CA THR A 250 15.57 -25.85 33.02
C THR A 250 15.70 -24.52 33.77
N ARG A 251 14.60 -24.02 34.35
CA ARG A 251 14.63 -22.87 35.26
C ARG A 251 15.31 -23.26 36.59
N PRO A 252 16.27 -22.50 37.12
CA PRO A 252 16.64 -22.60 38.53
C PRO A 252 15.54 -21.94 39.37
N SER A 253 15.09 -22.64 40.42
CA SER A 253 14.21 -22.09 41.45
C SER A 253 14.97 -21.09 42.33
N THR A 254 14.54 -19.83 42.37
CA THR A 254 14.98 -18.88 43.40
C THR A 254 13.79 -18.43 44.23
N SER A 255 13.84 -18.77 45.51
CA SER A 255 12.88 -18.47 46.56
C SER A 255 12.74 -16.97 46.82
N SER A 256 11.52 -16.55 47.12
CA SER A 256 11.12 -15.21 47.54
C SER A 256 11.82 -14.75 48.82
N GLY A 257 12.36 -13.53 48.80
CA GLY A 257 12.76 -12.78 49.98
C GLY A 257 13.00 -11.32 49.61
N ALA A 258 11.97 -10.48 49.77
CA ALA A 258 12.08 -9.04 49.59
C ALA A 258 12.40 -8.37 50.93
N PRO A 259 13.35 -7.42 50.99
CA PRO A 259 13.38 -6.40 52.02
C PRO A 259 12.96 -5.04 51.44
N THR A 260 12.06 -4.38 52.16
CA THR A 260 11.59 -3.00 52.00
C THR A 260 12.73 -1.99 52.18
N PRO A 261 12.79 -0.88 51.43
CA PRO A 261 13.53 0.30 51.86
C PRO A 261 12.55 1.38 52.36
N SER A 262 12.61 1.65 53.65
CA SER A 262 12.15 2.90 54.27
C SER A 262 13.34 3.86 54.34
N THR A 263 13.25 5.04 53.72
CA THR A 263 14.11 6.16 54.11
C THR A 263 13.41 7.48 53.83
N THR A 264 12.89 8.05 54.90
CA THR A 264 12.50 9.45 55.04
C THR A 264 13.72 10.33 54.84
N THR A 265 13.66 11.35 53.99
CA THR A 265 14.59 12.48 54.04
C THR A 265 13.83 13.77 53.90
N THR A 266 13.79 14.48 55.02
CA THR A 266 13.23 15.81 55.24
C THR A 266 14.10 16.86 54.55
N ILE A 267 13.49 17.77 53.77
CA ILE A 267 14.14 19.00 53.29
C ILE A 267 13.72 20.14 54.25
N PRO A 268 14.66 20.91 54.83
CA PRO A 268 14.31 22.10 55.59
C PRO A 268 14.20 23.34 54.67
N ALA A 269 13.28 24.23 55.01
CA ALA A 269 13.12 25.55 54.42
C ALA A 269 13.85 26.62 55.24
N SER A 270 14.60 27.50 54.57
CA SER A 270 15.06 28.86 54.95
C SER A 270 16.08 29.30 53.87
N SER A 271 16.10 30.51 53.29
CA SER A 271 15.41 31.79 53.47
C SER A 271 15.42 32.53 52.13
#